data_AF-A0A1W1IBC7-F1
#
_entry.id   AF-A0A1W1IBC7-F1
#
_cell.length_a   1.000
_cell.length_b   1.000
_cell.length_c   1.000
_cell.angle_alpha   90.00
_cell.angle_beta   90.00
_cell.angle_gamma   90.00
#
_symmetry.space_group_name_H-M   'P 1'
#
loop_
_entity.id
_entity.type
_entity.pdbx_description
1 polymer ?
#
loop_
_entity_poly.entity_id
_entity_poly.type
_entity_poly.pdbx_seq_one_letter_code
_entity_poly.pdbx_strand_id
1 'polypeptide(L)'
;MEREEISKAVLRQFGLLVGGVFLLIGLFPFVWRQDPVRVWAVGLGTLLAATGLVAPGLLREPYRGWMLIGHVLGWINTRIILGVLFYGIITPMGVIMKLTGRDPMRRGFDPGATTYRVTRPPRPATHMKNMF
;
A
#
# COMPACT_ATOMS: atom_id res chain seq x y z
N MET A 1 11.67 10.48 -22.86
CA MET A 1 11.55 9.28 -22.02
C MET A 1 12.91 9.05 -21.38
N GLU A 2 13.18 9.68 -20.24
CA GLU A 2 14.38 9.37 -19.45
C GLU A 2 14.32 7.89 -19.08
N ARG A 3 15.31 7.11 -19.52
CA ARG A 3 15.54 5.80 -18.94
C ARG A 3 15.98 6.08 -17.52
N GLU A 4 15.08 5.95 -16.55
CA GLU A 4 15.46 5.87 -15.14
C GLU A 4 16.51 4.75 -15.04
N GLU A 5 17.77 5.16 -14.95
CA GLU A 5 18.86 4.22 -14.79
C GLU A 5 18.72 3.65 -13.39
N ILE A 6 18.27 2.40 -13.31
CA ILE A 6 18.11 1.71 -12.03
C ILE A 6 19.48 1.70 -11.36
N SER A 7 19.60 2.45 -10.26
CA SER A 7 20.86 2.65 -9.57
C SER A 7 21.44 1.32 -9.11
N LYS A 8 22.76 1.15 -9.29
CA LYS A 8 23.48 -0.06 -8.85
C LYS A 8 23.26 -0.35 -7.35
N ALA A 9 23.05 0.68 -6.54
CA ALA A 9 22.72 0.54 -5.12
C ALA A 9 21.38 -0.18 -4.88
N VAL A 10 20.37 0.11 -5.70
CA VAL A 10 19.04 -0.53 -5.62
C VAL A 10 19.12 -2.01 -5.98
N LEU A 11 19.87 -2.36 -7.03
CA LEU A 11 20.07 -3.77 -7.43
C LEU A 11 20.84 -4.55 -6.37
N ARG A 12 21.84 -3.94 -5.74
CA ARG A 12 22.57 -4.52 -4.59
C ARG A 12 21.63 -4.79 -3.42
N GLN A 13 20.83 -3.79 -3.03
CA GLN A 13 19.89 -3.91 -1.93
C GLN A 13 18.83 -4.98 -2.21
N PHE A 14 18.32 -5.06 -3.45
CA PHE A 14 17.41 -6.13 -3.86
C PHE A 14 18.05 -7.51 -3.71
N GLY A 15 19.27 -7.71 -4.24
CA GLY A 15 19.98 -8.98 -4.12
C GLY A 15 20.27 -9.39 -2.68
N LEU A 16 20.65 -8.44 -1.83
CA LEU A 16 20.90 -8.67 -0.39
C LEU A 16 19.62 -8.96 0.39
N LEU A 17 18.53 -8.22 0.14
CA LEU A 17 17.25 -8.44 0.81
C LEU A 17 16.64 -9.78 0.41
N VAL A 18 16.52 -10.04 -0.90
CA VAL A 18 15.93 -11.28 -1.40
C VAL A 18 16.83 -12.47 -1.04
N GLY A 19 18.13 -12.38 -1.29
CA GLY A 19 19.10 -13.41 -0.91
C GLY A 19 19.10 -13.70 0.59
N GLY A 20 19.07 -12.65 1.42
CA GLY A 20 18.97 -12.76 2.87
C GLY A 20 17.69 -13.44 3.34
N VAL A 21 16.53 -13.10 2.73
CA VAL A 21 15.26 -13.78 3.04
C VAL A 21 15.32 -15.27 2.67
N PHE A 22 15.87 -15.63 1.50
CA PHE A 22 16.02 -17.03 1.12
C PHE A 22 16.99 -17.80 2.03
N LEU A 23 18.08 -17.16 2.47
CA LEU A 23 19.00 -17.72 3.46
C LEU A 23 18.32 -17.95 4.81
N LEU A 24 17.53 -16.97 5.28
CA LEU A 24 16.73 -17.12 6.50
C LEU A 24 15.75 -18.28 6.36
N ILE A 25 14.99 -18.37 5.28
CA ILE A 25 14.04 -19.49 5.06
C ILE A 25 14.77 -20.84 4.95
N GLY A 26 15.98 -20.87 4.39
CA GLY A 26 16.78 -22.09 4.26
C GLY A 26 17.40 -22.57 5.57
N LEU A 27 17.81 -21.65 6.43
CA LEU A 27 18.49 -21.91 7.70
C LEU A 27 17.55 -21.95 8.91
N PHE A 28 16.39 -21.29 8.85
CA PHE A 28 15.41 -21.26 9.95
C PHE A 28 14.92 -22.66 10.38
N PRO A 29 14.62 -23.61 9.46
CA PRO A 29 14.24 -24.98 9.83
C PRO A 29 15.36 -25.74 10.55
N PHE A 30 16.61 -25.46 10.18
CA PHE A 30 17.79 -26.09 10.77
C PHE A 30 18.00 -25.65 12.21
N VAL A 31 17.82 -24.35 12.49
CA VAL A 31 18.01 -23.78 13.84
C VAL A 31 16.86 -24.16 14.78
N TRP A 32 15.62 -24.24 14.29
CA TRP A 32 14.44 -24.40 15.15
C TRP A 32 13.91 -25.83 15.27
N ARG A 33 14.15 -26.70 14.27
CA ARG A 33 13.53 -28.04 14.20
C ARG A 33 14.49 -29.21 13.96
N GLN A 34 15.79 -28.98 13.78
CA GLN A 34 16.77 -30.01 13.35
C GLN A 34 16.39 -30.69 12.02
N ASP A 35 15.51 -30.06 11.23
CA ASP A 35 15.14 -30.53 9.90
C ASP A 35 16.30 -30.33 8.92
N PRO A 36 16.41 -31.17 7.87
CA PRO A 36 17.45 -31.02 6.86
C PRO A 36 17.38 -29.62 6.23
N VAL A 37 18.54 -28.97 6.17
CA VAL A 37 18.71 -27.66 5.54
C VAL A 37 18.14 -27.73 4.14
N ARG A 38 17.32 -26.74 3.77
CA ARG A 38 16.82 -26.62 2.40
C ARG A 38 17.97 -26.12 1.53
N VAL A 39 18.83 -27.04 1.10
CA VAL A 39 20.06 -26.77 0.34
C VAL A 39 19.75 -25.95 -0.91
N TRP A 40 18.60 -26.20 -1.54
CA TRP A 40 18.13 -25.40 -2.68
C TRP A 40 17.89 -23.93 -2.32
N ALA A 41 17.30 -23.63 -1.15
CA ALA A 41 16.99 -22.27 -0.73
C ALA A 41 18.27 -21.52 -0.28
N VAL A 42 19.18 -22.22 0.39
CA VAL A 42 20.48 -21.67 0.76
C VAL A 42 21.34 -21.41 -0.48
N GLY A 43 21.36 -22.34 -1.44
CA GLY A 43 22.07 -22.18 -2.70
C GLY A 43 21.53 -21.00 -3.51
N LEU A 44 20.21 -20.88 -3.64
CA LEU A 44 19.58 -19.75 -4.33
C LEU A 44 19.88 -18.42 -3.63
N GLY A 45 19.74 -18.37 -2.30
CA GLY A 45 19.97 -17.16 -1.52
C GLY A 45 21.42 -16.69 -1.55
N THR A 46 22.37 -17.62 -1.44
CA THR A 46 23.81 -17.33 -1.56
C THR A 46 24.14 -16.83 -2.97
N LEU A 47 23.62 -17.49 -4.01
CA LEU A 47 23.81 -17.08 -5.41
C LEU A 47 23.28 -15.67 -5.65
N LEU A 48 22.07 -15.36 -5.19
CA LEU A 48 21.44 -14.05 -5.32
C LEU A 48 22.20 -12.96 -4.57
N ALA A 49 22.62 -13.22 -3.33
CA ALA A 49 23.41 -12.28 -2.53
C ALA A 49 24.80 -12.04 -3.16
N ALA A 50 25.49 -13.10 -3.59
CA ALA A 50 26.79 -13.02 -4.24
C ALA A 50 26.70 -12.27 -5.59
N THR A 51 25.69 -12.56 -6.40
CA THR A 51 25.48 -11.86 -7.69
C THR A 51 25.12 -10.39 -7.46
N GLY A 52 24.35 -10.08 -6.41
CA GLY A 52 24.07 -8.71 -6.01
C GLY A 52 25.33 -7.91 -5.64
N LEU A 53 26.31 -8.54 -4.98
CA LEU A 53 27.58 -7.92 -4.58
C LEU A 53 28.56 -7.78 -5.75
N VAL A 54 28.77 -8.84 -6.53
CA VAL A 54 29.81 -8.93 -7.57
C VAL A 54 29.36 -8.27 -8.87
N ALA A 55 28.13 -8.54 -9.32
CA ALA A 55 27.64 -8.11 -10.63
C ALA A 55 26.17 -7.69 -10.54
N PRO A 56 25.86 -6.55 -9.86
CA PRO A 56 24.48 -6.10 -9.70
C PRO A 56 23.77 -5.89 -11.04
N GLY A 57 24.49 -5.58 -12.12
CA GLY A 57 23.91 -5.38 -13.45
C GLY A 57 23.12 -6.57 -14.00
N LEU A 58 23.48 -7.81 -13.63
CA LEU A 58 22.72 -9.00 -14.02
C LEU A 58 21.34 -9.09 -13.35
N LEU A 59 21.18 -8.46 -12.18
CA LEU A 59 19.91 -8.47 -11.44
C LEU A 59 18.89 -7.49 -12.03
N ARG A 60 19.23 -6.75 -13.08
CA ARG A 60 18.35 -5.70 -13.64
C ARG A 60 17.04 -6.25 -14.20
N GLU A 61 17.12 -7.29 -15.01
CA GLU A 61 15.93 -7.93 -15.61
C GLU A 61 15.06 -8.66 -14.57
N PRO A 62 15.60 -9.49 -13.67
CA PRO A 62 14.78 -10.10 -12.62
C PRO A 62 14.19 -9.06 -11.65
N TYR A 63 14.93 -7.98 -11.33
CA TYR A 63 14.39 -6.87 -10.53
C TYR A 63 13.19 -6.22 -11.21
N ARG A 64 13.24 -5.97 -12.52
CA ARG A 64 12.09 -5.40 -13.27
C ARG A 64 10.87 -6.31 -13.22
N GLY A 65 11.05 -7.61 -13.45
CA GLY A 65 9.96 -8.58 -13.37
C GLY A 65 9.34 -8.62 -11.97
N TRP A 66 10.19 -8.62 -10.94
CA TRP A 66 9.76 -8.57 -9.54
C TRP A 66 9.00 -7.29 -9.21
N MET A 67 9.48 -6.14 -9.66
CA MET A 67 8.82 -4.84 -9.45
C MET A 67 7.46 -4.77 -10.16
N LEU A 68 7.33 -5.36 -11.35
CA LEU A 68 6.03 -5.43 -12.04
C LEU A 68 5.01 -6.23 -11.22
N ILE A 69 5.42 -7.37 -10.66
CA ILE A 69 4.59 -8.15 -9.73
C ILE A 69 4.23 -7.29 -8.49
N GLY A 70 5.21 -6.60 -7.91
CA GLY A 70 5.00 -5.70 -6.78
C GLY A 70 3.99 -4.59 -7.08
N HIS A 71 4.03 -4.01 -8.28
CA HIS A 71 3.06 -3.01 -8.71
C HIS A 71 1.65 -3.58 -8.87
N VAL A 72 1.50 -4.76 -9.47
CA VAL A 72 0.19 -5.43 -9.58
C VAL A 72 -0.33 -5.77 -8.18
N LEU A 73 0.51 -6.28 -7.30
CA LEU A 73 0.12 -6.60 -5.93
C LEU A 73 -0.27 -5.35 -5.14
N GLY A 74 0.47 -4.25 -5.28
CA GLY A 74 0.13 -2.96 -4.69
C GLY A 74 -1.16 -2.38 -5.25
N TRP A 75 -1.41 -2.57 -6.55
CA TRP A 75 -2.67 -2.23 -7.20
C TRP A 75 -3.81 -2.99 -6.53
N ILE A 76 -3.73 -4.32 -6.43
CA ILE A 76 -4.74 -5.17 -5.79
C ILE A 76 -4.94 -4.76 -4.32
N ASN A 77 -3.86 -4.64 -3.55
CA ASN A 77 -3.89 -4.33 -2.12
C ASN A 77 -4.64 -3.01 -1.84
N THR A 78 -4.39 -1.98 -2.64
CA THR A 78 -5.08 -0.69 -2.50
C THR A 78 -6.58 -0.83 -2.69
N ARG A 79 -7.04 -1.65 -3.67
CA ARG A 79 -8.48 -1.89 -3.90
C ARG A 79 -9.09 -2.70 -2.77
N ILE A 80 -8.36 -3.70 -2.25
CA ILE A 80 -8.81 -4.49 -1.11
C ILE A 80 -8.98 -3.59 0.12
N ILE A 81 -7.95 -2.81 0.48
CA ILE A 81 -8.00 -1.91 1.64
C ILE A 81 -9.16 -0.92 1.52
N LEU A 82 -9.30 -0.26 0.35
CA LEU A 82 -10.40 0.68 0.12
C LEU A 82 -11.76 -0.01 0.13
N GLY A 83 -11.87 -1.20 -0.47
CA GLY A 83 -13.09 -2.00 -0.48
C GLY A 83 -13.50 -2.40 0.93
N VAL A 84 -12.57 -2.89 1.75
CA VAL A 84 -12.81 -3.26 3.14
C VAL A 84 -13.19 -2.04 3.98
N LEU A 85 -12.52 -0.89 3.82
CA LEU A 85 -12.89 0.34 4.52
C LEU A 85 -14.29 0.81 4.11
N PHE A 86 -14.58 0.81 2.81
CA PHE A 86 -15.86 1.28 2.30
C PHE A 86 -17.02 0.38 2.72
N TYR A 87 -16.90 -0.94 2.53
CA TYR A 87 -17.98 -1.88 2.83
C TYR A 87 -18.01 -2.32 4.29
N GLY A 88 -16.87 -2.30 4.99
CA GLY A 88 -16.76 -2.69 6.39
C GLY A 88 -17.04 -1.56 7.38
N ILE A 89 -16.79 -0.29 7.01
CA ILE A 89 -16.97 0.86 7.90
C ILE A 89 -17.97 1.87 7.33
N ILE A 90 -17.70 2.43 6.15
CA ILE A 90 -18.46 3.57 5.63
C ILE A 90 -19.91 3.18 5.30
N THR A 91 -20.09 2.06 4.59
CA THR A 91 -21.41 1.54 4.19
C THR A 91 -22.28 1.19 5.39
N PRO A 92 -21.82 0.39 6.38
CA PRO A 92 -22.65 0.08 7.55
C PRO A 92 -22.94 1.32 8.37
N MET A 93 -22.01 2.28 8.48
CA MET A 93 -22.29 3.57 9.11
C MET A 93 -23.45 4.30 8.41
N GLY A 94 -23.45 4.34 7.08
CA GLY A 94 -24.56 4.91 6.29
C GLY A 94 -25.88 4.16 6.48
N VAL A 95 -25.86 2.83 6.56
CA VAL A 95 -27.04 2.00 6.84
C VAL A 95 -27.58 2.30 8.24
N ILE A 96 -26.72 2.36 9.26
CA ILE A 96 -27.10 2.70 10.63
C ILE A 96 -27.72 4.10 10.69
N MET A 97 -27.14 5.08 10.00
CA MET A 97 -27.70 6.44 9.92
C MET A 97 -29.07 6.45 9.24
N LYS A 98 -29.25 5.67 8.18
CA LYS A 98 -30.54 5.52 7.50
C LYS A 98 -31.59 4.88 8.40
N LEU A 99 -31.23 3.84 9.15
CA LEU A 99 -32.13 3.15 10.09
C LEU A 99 -32.49 4.01 11.30
N THR A 100 -31.57 4.83 11.79
CA THR A 100 -31.79 5.76 12.91
C THR A 100 -32.47 7.07 12.49
N GLY A 101 -32.83 7.22 11.21
CA GLY A 101 -33.49 8.42 10.68
C GLY A 101 -32.59 9.67 10.67
N ARG A 102 -31.28 9.50 10.83
CA ARG A 102 -30.30 10.60 10.88
C ARG A 102 -29.86 10.94 9.46
N ASP A 103 -30.43 11.99 8.87
CA ASP A 103 -29.99 12.51 7.57
C ASP A 103 -29.26 13.86 7.71
N PRO A 104 -27.94 13.87 7.94
CA PRO A 104 -27.19 15.12 8.08
C PRO A 104 -27.13 15.93 6.78
N MET A 105 -27.34 15.28 5.63
CA MET A 105 -27.31 15.96 4.33
C MET A 105 -28.68 16.50 3.92
N ARG A 106 -29.74 16.30 4.73
CA ARG A 106 -31.11 16.79 4.47
C ARG A 106 -31.55 16.50 3.04
N ARG A 107 -31.35 15.26 2.59
CA ARG A 107 -31.63 14.77 1.24
C ARG A 107 -33.11 14.48 1.00
N GLY A 108 -33.93 14.47 2.05
CA GLY A 108 -35.38 14.35 1.94
C GLY A 108 -35.99 15.48 1.11
N PHE A 109 -36.82 15.13 0.13
CA PHE A 109 -37.58 16.10 -0.65
C PHE A 109 -38.74 16.63 0.18
N ASP A 110 -38.76 17.95 0.38
CA ASP A 110 -39.82 18.73 1.00
C ASP A 110 -40.59 19.52 -0.08
N PRO A 111 -41.83 19.13 -0.43
CA PRO A 111 -42.66 19.83 -1.41
C PRO A 111 -43.09 21.23 -0.96
N GLY A 112 -43.04 21.54 0.33
CA GLY A 112 -43.40 22.85 0.89
C GLY A 112 -42.22 23.82 1.01
N ALA A 113 -40.99 23.36 0.75
CA ALA A 113 -39.81 24.20 0.88
C ALA A 113 -39.70 25.22 -0.26
N THR A 114 -39.68 26.51 0.08
CA THR A 114 -39.44 27.61 -0.88
C THR A 114 -38.04 27.56 -1.48
N THR A 115 -37.04 27.07 -0.72
CA THR A 115 -35.68 26.82 -1.20
C THR A 115 -34.93 25.85 -0.27
N TYR A 116 -34.08 24.99 -0.85
CA TYR A 116 -33.16 24.12 -0.09
C TYR A 116 -31.85 24.83 0.30
N ARG A 117 -31.70 26.11 -0.07
CA ARG A 117 -30.46 26.86 0.15
C ARG A 117 -30.29 27.16 1.64
N VAL A 118 -29.22 26.64 2.23
CA VAL A 118 -28.84 26.98 3.60
C VAL A 118 -28.28 28.40 3.63
N THR A 119 -29.02 29.34 4.18
CA THR A 119 -28.56 30.71 4.40
C THR A 119 -27.45 30.70 5.45
N ARG A 120 -26.26 31.18 5.07
CA ARG A 120 -25.14 31.35 5.99
C ARG A 120 -25.09 32.82 6.38
N PRO A 121 -25.03 33.16 7.69
CA PRO A 121 -24.89 34.55 8.11
C PRO A 121 -23.57 35.12 7.58
N PRO A 122 -23.52 36.44 7.27
CA PRO A 122 -22.28 37.08 6.87
C PRO A 122 -21.23 36.92 7.97
N ARG A 123 -20.03 36.47 7.59
CA ARG A 123 -18.93 36.30 8.54
C ARG A 123 -18.55 37.68 9.12
N PRO A 124 -18.28 37.78 10.43
CA PRO A 124 -17.89 39.04 11.05
C PRO A 124 -16.61 39.60 10.41
N ALA A 125 -16.54 40.91 10.22
CA ALA A 125 -15.40 41.59 9.59
C ALA A 125 -14.06 41.34 10.30
N THR A 126 -14.10 41.01 11.59
CA THR A 126 -12.95 40.63 12.42
C THR A 126 -12.33 39.29 12.03
N HIS A 127 -13.03 38.45 11.27
CA HIS A 127 -12.57 37.10 10.88
C HIS A 127 -11.28 37.14 10.02
N MET A 128 -10.99 38.24 9.34
CA MET A 128 -9.74 38.41 8.58
C MET A 128 -8.58 38.95 9.41
N LYS A 129 -8.81 39.36 10.67
CA LYS A 129 -7.75 39.94 11.52
C LYS A 129 -6.83 38.88 12.15
N ASN A 130 -7.30 37.65 12.30
CA ASN A 130 -6.55 36.55 12.94
C ASN A 130 -6.45 35.35 11.98
N MET A 131 -5.80 35.54 10.84
CA MET A 131 -5.65 34.49 9.81
C MET A 131 -4.47 33.53 10.08
N PHE A 132 -3.62 33.85 11.06
CA PHE A 132 -2.44 33.08 11.47
C PHE A 132 -2.41 32.91 12.98
#